data_AF-A0A960PFS6-F1
#
_entry.id   AF-A0A960PFS6-F1
#
_cell.length_a   1.000
_cell.length_b   1.000
_cell.length_c   1.000
_cell.angle_alpha   90.00
_cell.angle_beta   90.00
_cell.angle_gamma   90.00
#
_symmetry.space_group_name_H-M   'P 1'
#
loop_
_entity.id
_entity.type
_entity.pdbx_description
1 polymer ?
#
loop_
_entity_poly.entity_id
_entity_poly.type
_entity_poly.pdbx_seq_one_letter_code
_entity_poly.pdbx_strand_id
1 'polypeptide(L)'
;MSNNLRTIALGNRTSSAETEENILALGEVVTSLSDAVDLLQSLKDIETNQMFKNFELQFPSDGIDFYKAKKLYEINLIKQALRATRGHQAKAAKLLKMRTSTLNSFIKRHKISY
;
A
#
# COMPACT_ATOMS: atom_id res chain seq x y z
N MET A 1 -27.69 31.38 45.06
CA MET A 1 -27.96 31.01 43.66
C MET A 1 -26.66 30.72 42.93
N SER A 2 -26.03 29.54 43.11
CA SER A 2 -24.83 29.13 42.35
C SER A 2 -24.63 27.61 42.47
N ASN A 3 -25.35 26.78 41.70
CA ASN A 3 -25.01 25.35 41.61
C ASN A 3 -25.37 24.66 40.28
N ASN A 4 -26.05 25.33 39.35
CA ASN A 4 -26.49 24.71 38.09
C ASN A 4 -25.49 24.82 36.93
N LEU A 5 -24.50 25.72 37.01
CA LEU A 5 -23.50 25.92 35.92
C LEU A 5 -22.34 24.92 35.96
N ARG A 6 -22.06 24.28 37.10
CA ARG A 6 -20.95 23.31 37.22
C ARG A 6 -21.28 21.95 36.61
N THR A 7 -22.53 21.51 36.68
CA THR A 7 -22.97 20.18 36.19
C THR A 7 -22.97 20.09 34.66
N ILE A 8 -23.37 21.15 33.96
CA ILE A 8 -23.41 21.20 32.48
C ILE A 8 -21.99 21.21 31.89
N ALA A 9 -21.04 21.91 32.54
CA ALA A 9 -19.65 21.95 32.10
C ALA A 9 -18.90 20.62 32.27
N LEU A 10 -19.32 19.77 33.22
CA LEU A 10 -18.71 18.47 33.47
C LEU A 10 -19.20 17.41 32.45
N GLY A 11 -20.50 17.41 32.11
CA GLY A 11 -21.07 16.47 31.12
C GLY A 11 -20.57 16.68 29.69
N ASN A 12 -20.28 17.93 29.29
CA ASN A 12 -19.68 18.22 27.97
C ASN A 12 -18.18 17.87 27.91
N ARG A 13 -17.46 17.98 29.03
CA ARG A 13 -16.04 17.61 29.09
C ARG A 13 -15.84 16.10 29.00
N THR A 14 -16.74 15.31 29.60
CA THR A 14 -16.70 13.85 29.51
C THR A 14 -17.02 13.35 28.10
N SER A 15 -18.02 13.93 27.43
CA SER A 15 -18.34 13.57 26.04
C SER A 15 -17.23 13.95 25.05
N SER A 16 -16.59 15.12 25.24
CA SER A 16 -15.43 15.53 24.43
C SER A 16 -14.24 14.59 24.62
N ALA A 17 -13.95 14.21 25.87
CA ALA A 17 -12.87 13.28 26.17
C ALA A 17 -13.12 11.88 25.59
N GLU A 18 -14.35 11.36 25.69
CA GLU A 18 -14.76 10.10 25.04
C GLU A 18 -14.64 10.18 23.51
N THR A 19 -14.99 11.31 22.88
CA THR A 19 -14.82 11.45 21.44
C THR A 19 -13.35 11.47 21.02
N GLU A 20 -12.47 12.11 21.80
CA GLU A 20 -11.02 12.10 21.55
C GLU A 20 -10.44 10.68 21.73
N GLU A 21 -10.84 9.97 22.78
CA GLU A 21 -10.44 8.59 23.03
C GLU A 21 -10.88 7.65 21.89
N ASN A 22 -12.12 7.78 21.41
CA ASN A 22 -12.62 7.01 20.27
C ASN A 22 -11.86 7.33 18.97
N ILE A 23 -11.51 8.59 18.72
CA ILE A 23 -10.73 9.00 17.54
C ILE A 23 -9.33 8.38 17.61
N LEU A 24 -8.69 8.39 18.78
CA LEU A 24 -7.38 7.77 18.99
C LEU A 24 -7.42 6.25 18.75
N ALA A 25 -8.41 5.57 19.32
CA ALA A 25 -8.60 4.13 19.13
C ALA A 25 -8.86 3.78 17.64
N LEU A 26 -9.67 4.57 16.93
CA LEU A 26 -9.88 4.40 15.49
C LEU A 26 -8.60 4.65 14.69
N GLY A 27 -7.79 5.62 15.08
CA GLY A 27 -6.48 5.88 14.49
C GLY A 27 -5.56 4.66 14.59
N GLU A 28 -5.47 4.06 15.78
CA GLU A 28 -4.65 2.86 16.02
C GLU A 28 -5.11 1.66 15.19
N VAL A 29 -6.43 1.46 15.06
CA VAL A 29 -7.00 0.40 14.21
C VAL A 29 -6.66 0.63 12.74
N VAL A 30 -6.75 1.87 12.24
CA VAL A 30 -6.40 2.20 10.85
C VAL A 30 -4.92 1.95 10.59
N THR A 31 -4.03 2.34 11.51
CA THR A 31 -2.60 2.08 11.40
C THR A 31 -2.33 0.58 11.32
N SER A 32 -2.88 -0.19 12.27
CA SER A 32 -2.70 -1.64 12.31
C SER A 32 -3.24 -2.34 11.04
N LEU A 33 -4.36 -1.86 10.50
CA LEU A 33 -4.92 -2.38 9.26
C LEU A 33 -4.06 -2.01 8.04
N SER A 34 -3.50 -0.81 8.00
CA SER A 34 -2.56 -0.38 6.97
C SER A 34 -1.32 -1.29 6.96
N ASP A 35 -0.76 -1.55 8.13
CA ASP A 35 0.43 -2.42 8.27
C ASP A 35 0.15 -3.85 7.79
N ALA A 36 -1.02 -4.40 8.13
CA ALA A 36 -1.45 -5.72 7.67
C ALA A 36 -1.65 -5.77 6.14
N VAL A 37 -2.20 -4.69 5.56
CA VAL A 37 -2.35 -4.57 4.10
C VAL A 37 -0.99 -4.51 3.42
N ASP A 38 -0.03 -3.77 3.96
CA ASP A 38 1.33 -3.68 3.42
C ASP A 38 2.05 -5.03 3.49
N LEU A 39 1.87 -5.77 4.59
CA LEU A 39 2.37 -7.14 4.71
C LEU A 39 1.80 -8.06 3.63
N LEU A 40 0.48 -8.06 3.42
CA LEU A 40 -0.17 -8.87 2.37
C LEU A 40 0.31 -8.47 0.96
N GLN A 41 0.51 -7.18 0.71
CA GLN A 41 1.09 -6.71 -0.55
C GLN A 41 2.52 -7.23 -0.76
N SER A 42 3.32 -7.31 0.31
CA SER A 42 4.67 -7.87 0.26
C SER A 42 4.68 -9.38 -0.06
N LEU A 43 3.75 -10.15 0.52
CA LEU A 43 3.60 -11.58 0.25
C LEU A 43 3.22 -11.84 -1.21
N LYS A 44 2.29 -11.04 -1.75
CA LYS A 44 1.90 -11.10 -3.17
C LYS A 44 3.06 -10.80 -4.12
N ASP A 45 3.93 -9.85 -3.75
CA ASP A 45 5.10 -9.51 -4.55
C ASP A 45 6.14 -10.65 -4.55
N ILE A 46 6.24 -11.42 -3.45
CA ILE A 46 7.06 -12.63 -3.35
C ILE A 46 6.49 -13.75 -4.23
N GLU A 47 5.18 -14.00 -4.15
CA GLU A 47 4.49 -15.02 -4.95
C GLU A 47 4.67 -14.77 -6.45
N THR A 48 4.60 -13.50 -6.89
CA THR A 48 4.82 -13.14 -8.30
C THR A 48 6.24 -13.49 -8.76
N ASN A 49 7.27 -13.21 -7.94
CA ASN A 49 8.64 -13.57 -8.27
C ASN A 49 8.85 -15.09 -8.29
N GLN A 50 8.20 -15.82 -7.38
CA GLN A 50 8.21 -17.28 -7.37
C GLN A 50 7.52 -17.86 -8.61
N MET A 51 6.39 -17.29 -9.03
CA MET A 51 5.68 -17.68 -10.25
C MET A 51 6.59 -17.59 -11.49
N PHE A 52 7.33 -16.49 -11.65
CA PHE A 52 8.26 -16.34 -12.78
C PHE A 52 9.47 -17.28 -12.70
N LYS A 53 10.03 -17.52 -11.51
CA LYS A 53 11.07 -18.55 -11.32
C LYS A 53 10.55 -19.95 -11.65
N ASN A 54 9.31 -20.25 -11.30
CA ASN A 54 8.69 -21.54 -11.60
C ASN A 54 8.52 -21.73 -13.11
N PHE A 55 8.24 -20.68 -13.88
CA PHE A 55 8.19 -20.76 -15.35
C PHE A 55 9.54 -21.13 -15.99
N GLU A 56 10.67 -20.77 -15.38
CA GLU A 56 12.00 -21.17 -15.85
C GLU A 56 12.28 -22.66 -15.60
N LEU A 57 11.74 -23.21 -14.50
CA LEU A 57 11.93 -24.62 -14.12
C LEU A 57 10.93 -25.54 -14.83
N GLN A 58 9.67 -25.12 -14.92
CA GLN A 58 8.58 -25.90 -15.50
C GLN A 58 7.52 -24.95 -16.07
N PHE A 59 7.51 -24.83 -17.39
CA PHE A 59 6.47 -24.05 -18.08
C PHE A 59 5.14 -24.83 -18.09
N PRO A 60 3.99 -24.20 -17.82
CA PRO A 60 2.70 -24.88 -17.81
C PRO A 60 2.36 -25.51 -19.18
N SER A 61 1.99 -26.79 -19.19
CA SER A 61 1.61 -27.53 -20.41
C SER A 61 0.38 -26.92 -21.10
N ASP A 62 -0.53 -26.35 -20.31
CA ASP A 62 -1.78 -25.77 -20.79
C ASP A 62 -1.58 -24.31 -21.27
N GLY A 63 -0.34 -23.83 -21.24
CA GLY A 63 0.03 -22.47 -21.63
C GLY A 63 -0.28 -21.41 -20.57
N ILE A 64 0.01 -20.15 -20.92
CA ILE A 64 -0.26 -18.98 -20.07
C ILE A 64 -0.79 -17.83 -20.92
N ASP A 65 -1.55 -16.93 -20.29
CA ASP A 65 -1.84 -15.63 -20.89
C ASP A 65 -0.59 -14.73 -20.83
N PHE A 66 0.05 -14.56 -21.98
CA PHE A 66 1.26 -13.75 -22.13
C PHE A 66 1.06 -12.29 -21.70
N TYR A 67 -0.07 -11.67 -22.04
CA TYR A 67 -0.31 -10.26 -21.74
C TYR A 67 -0.54 -10.05 -20.24
N LYS A 68 -1.24 -11.00 -19.59
CA LYS A 68 -1.41 -11.01 -18.14
C LYS A 68 -0.07 -11.21 -17.43
N ALA A 69 0.73 -12.19 -17.85
CA ALA A 69 2.05 -12.46 -17.28
C ALA A 69 3.00 -11.26 -17.46
N LYS A 70 3.13 -10.72 -18.68
CA LYS A 70 3.93 -9.52 -18.97
C LYS A 70 3.56 -8.35 -18.06
N LYS A 71 2.26 -8.08 -17.91
CA LYS A 71 1.77 -6.98 -17.06
C LYS A 71 2.12 -7.20 -15.58
N LEU A 72 1.99 -8.41 -15.06
CA LEU A 72 2.36 -8.74 -13.68
C LEU A 72 3.86 -8.55 -13.46
N TYR A 73 4.68 -8.98 -14.42
CA TYR A 73 6.13 -8.80 -14.39
C TYR A 73 6.50 -7.30 -14.37
N GLU A 74 5.92 -6.50 -15.27
CA GLU A 74 6.16 -5.05 -15.33
C GLU A 74 5.79 -4.34 -14.02
N ILE A 75 4.65 -4.68 -13.41
CA ILE A 75 4.22 -4.12 -12.12
C ILE A 75 5.23 -4.49 -11.03
N ASN A 76 5.61 -5.77 -10.95
CA ASN A 76 6.54 -6.24 -9.92
C ASN A 76 7.92 -5.57 -10.07
N LEU A 77 8.42 -5.44 -11.30
CA LEU A 77 9.69 -4.78 -11.58
C LEU A 77 9.68 -3.29 -11.17
N ILE A 78 8.58 -2.58 -11.43
CA ILE A 78 8.41 -1.18 -10.99
C ILE A 78 8.38 -1.09 -9.46
N LYS A 79 7.66 -1.97 -8.78
CA LYS A 79 7.65 -2.02 -7.31
C LYS A 79 9.04 -2.28 -6.73
N GLN A 80 9.80 -3.20 -7.31
CA GLN A 80 11.17 -3.47 -6.89
C GLN A 80 12.08 -2.25 -7.06
N ALA A 81 11.97 -1.52 -8.17
CA ALA A 81 12.72 -0.29 -8.39
C ALA A 81 12.33 0.84 -7.41
N LEU A 82 11.04 0.95 -7.07
CA LEU A 82 10.58 1.88 -6.05
C LEU A 82 11.13 1.48 -4.66
N ARG A 83 11.14 0.18 -4.31
CA ARG A 83 11.80 -0.38 -3.09
C ARG A 83 13.26 -0.03 -3.00
N ALA A 84 14.01 -0.29 -4.07
CA ALA A 84 15.43 0.05 -4.15
C ALA A 84 15.71 1.55 -4.01
N THR A 85 14.72 2.40 -4.30
CA THR A 85 14.88 3.87 -4.30
C THR A 85 14.09 4.59 -3.23
N ARG A 86 13.52 3.86 -2.25
CA ARG A 86 12.69 4.44 -1.19
C ARG A 86 11.56 5.32 -1.73
N GLY A 87 10.96 4.91 -2.84
CA GLY A 87 9.79 5.57 -3.44
C GLY A 87 10.12 6.75 -4.35
N HIS A 88 11.39 7.06 -4.56
CA HIS A 88 11.79 8.12 -5.48
C HIS A 88 11.54 7.72 -6.94
N GLN A 89 10.35 8.04 -7.47
CA GLN A 89 9.90 7.69 -8.83
C GLN A 89 10.91 8.06 -9.93
N ALA A 90 11.54 9.25 -9.86
CA ALA A 90 12.56 9.66 -10.82
C ALA A 90 13.82 8.77 -10.76
N LYS A 91 14.25 8.35 -9.57
CA LYS A 91 15.36 7.42 -9.40
C LYS A 91 14.98 6.01 -9.86
N ALA A 92 13.76 5.56 -9.54
CA ALA A 92 13.23 4.27 -10.00
C ALA A 92 13.17 4.20 -11.53
N ALA A 93 12.66 5.26 -12.19
CA ALA A 93 12.63 5.36 -13.64
C ALA A 93 14.05 5.30 -14.25
N LYS A 94 15.02 5.97 -13.61
CA LYS A 94 16.43 5.90 -14.02
C LYS A 94 17.01 4.49 -13.87
N LEU A 95 16.71 3.78 -12.77
CA LEU A 95 17.14 2.38 -12.59
C LEU A 95 16.56 1.47 -13.68
N LEU A 96 15.30 1.68 -14.03
CA LEU A 96 14.60 0.92 -15.07
C LEU A 96 14.90 1.42 -16.50
N LYS A 97 15.76 2.43 -16.65
CA LYS A 97 16.13 3.04 -17.94
C LYS A 97 14.91 3.46 -18.77
N MET A 98 13.89 4.00 -18.12
CA MET A 98 12.69 4.54 -18.78
C MET A 98 12.43 6.00 -18.42
N ARG A 99 11.63 6.68 -19.25
CA ARG A 99 11.23 8.07 -18.97
C ARG A 99 10.40 8.12 -17.69
N THR A 100 10.66 9.12 -16.85
CA THR A 100 9.90 9.34 -15.61
C THR A 100 8.41 9.54 -15.89
N SER A 101 8.03 10.23 -16.96
CA SER A 101 6.63 10.40 -17.36
C SER A 101 5.93 9.07 -17.71
N THR A 102 6.66 8.14 -18.33
CA THR A 102 6.16 6.79 -18.64
C THR A 102 5.93 6.00 -17.35
N LEU A 103 6.92 5.98 -16.45
CA LEU A 103 6.81 5.31 -15.15
C LEU A 103 5.64 5.88 -14.33
N ASN A 104 5.52 7.21 -14.24
CA ASN A 104 4.46 7.87 -13.50
C ASN A 104 3.07 7.55 -14.07
N SER A 105 2.93 7.53 -15.39
CA SER A 105 1.67 7.14 -16.05
C SER A 105 1.32 5.68 -15.76
N PHE A 106 2.33 4.79 -15.73
CA PHE A 106 2.16 3.39 -15.41
C PHE A 106 1.72 3.19 -13.96
N ILE A 107 2.38 3.85 -12.99
CA ILE A 107 2.02 3.82 -11.57
C ILE A 107 0.56 4.23 -11.36
N LYS A 108 0.14 5.35 -11.99
CA LYS A 108 -1.25 5.84 -11.90
C LYS A 108 -2.25 4.86 -12.50
N ARG A 109 -2.00 4.39 -13.72
CA ARG A 109 -2.90 3.47 -14.44
C ARG A 109 -3.09 2.15 -13.70
N HIS A 110 -2.02 1.64 -13.09
CA HIS A 110 -2.01 0.34 -12.43
C HIS A 110 -2.16 0.43 -10.91
N LYS A 111 -2.39 1.64 -10.37
CA LYS A 111 -2.55 1.91 -8.93
C LYS A 111 -1.45 1.25 -8.09
N ILE A 112 -0.20 1.41 -8.54
CA ILE A 112 0.96 0.82 -7.87
C ILE A 112 1.24 1.62 -6.60
N SER A 113 1.08 0.96 -5.44
CA SER A 113 1.61 1.40 -4.16
C SER A 113 3.04 0.90 -3.97
N TYR A 114 3.82 1.68 -3.23
CA TYR A 114 5.19 1.40 -2.85
C TYR A 114 5.37 1.72 -1.37
#